data_AF-A0A0F9FHI2-F1
#
_entry.id   AF-A0A0F9FHI2-F1
#
_cell.length_a   1.000
_cell.length_b   1.000
_cell.length_c   1.000
_cell.angle_alpha   90.00
_cell.angle_beta   90.00
_cell.angle_gamma   90.00
#
_symmetry.space_group_name_H-M   'P 1'
#
loop_
_entity.id
_entity.type
_entity.pdbx_description
1 polymer ?
#
loop_
_entity_poly.entity_id
_entity_poly.type
_entity_poly.pdbx_seq_one_letter_code
_entity_poly.pdbx_strand_id
1 'polypeptide(L)' 'MLLALTNNGKRRAREVNSQSSDSSFLSVLLENGPSSIEEVATDLHVPKSTVIKNARRLSKAGLIRREE' A
#
# COMPACT_ATOMS: atom_id res chain seq x y z
N MET A 1 5.60 5.61 11.54
CA MET A 1 4.41 4.98 10.92
C MET A 1 4.78 4.22 9.66
N LEU A 2 4.87 2.90 9.78
CA LEU A 2 5.09 1.96 8.70
C LEU A 2 3.76 1.42 8.16
N LEU A 3 3.74 1.11 6.87
CA LEU A 3 2.64 0.47 6.16
C LEU A 3 3.05 -0.95 5.81
N ALA A 4 2.27 -1.94 6.25
CA ALA A 4 2.53 -3.34 5.97
C ALA A 4 1.29 -4.04 5.40
N LEU A 5 1.48 -4.99 4.48
CA LEU A 5 0.37 -5.80 3.99
C LEU A 5 -0.08 -6.82 5.04
N THR A 6 -1.39 -6.98 5.18
CA THR A 6 -1.98 -8.14 5.87
C THR A 6 -1.93 -9.37 4.96
N ASN A 7 -2.27 -10.56 5.49
CA ASN A 7 -2.41 -11.77 4.67
C ASN A 7 -3.43 -11.58 3.53
N ASN A 8 -4.55 -10.89 3.80
CA ASN A 8 -5.54 -10.54 2.77
C ASN A 8 -4.99 -9.52 1.77
N GLY A 9 -4.22 -8.54 2.26
CA GLY A 9 -3.50 -7.58 1.41
C GLY A 9 -2.53 -8.24 0.46
N LYS A 10 -1.73 -9.20 0.94
CA LYS A 10 -0.80 -10.00 0.11
C LYS A 10 -1.52 -10.83 -0.93
N ARG A 11 -2.64 -11.47 -0.55
CA ARG A 11 -3.45 -12.24 -1.51
C ARG A 11 -4.01 -11.34 -2.60
N ARG A 12 -4.58 -10.20 -2.19
CA ARG A 12 -5.11 -9.20 -3.12
C ARG A 12 -4.01 -8.65 -4.03
N ALA A 13 -2.86 -8.26 -3.49
CA ALA A 13 -1.73 -7.74 -4.26
C ALA A 13 -1.26 -8.71 -5.37
N ARG A 14 -1.35 -10.02 -5.12
CA ARG A 14 -1.03 -11.06 -6.11
C ARG A 14 -2.15 -11.31 -7.12
N GLU A 15 -3.41 -11.11 -6.74
CA GLU A 15 -4.58 -11.22 -7.62
C GLU A 15 -4.72 -10.01 -8.55
N VAL A 16 -4.23 -8.83 -8.13
CA VAL A 16 -4.41 -7.61 -8.91
C VAL A 16 -3.38 -7.54 -10.05
N ASN A 17 -3.78 -8.08 -11.20
CA ASN A 17 -3.05 -7.97 -12.46
C ASN A 17 -3.40 -6.67 -13.23
N SER A 18 -3.76 -5.59 -12.53
CA SER A 18 -4.47 -4.44 -13.14
C SER A 18 -3.77 -3.10 -12.92
N GLN A 19 -3.77 -2.25 -13.94
CA GLN A 19 -3.20 -0.89 -14.00
C GLN A 19 -3.90 0.16 -13.10
N SER A 20 -4.55 -0.23 -12.00
CA SER A 20 -5.18 0.73 -11.08
C SER A 20 -4.20 1.21 -10.01
N SER A 21 -4.31 2.47 -9.60
CA SER A 21 -3.41 3.09 -8.60
C SER A 21 -3.39 2.35 -7.24
N ASP A 22 -4.47 1.63 -6.93
CA ASP A 22 -4.57 0.78 -5.74
C ASP A 22 -3.80 -0.53 -5.87
N SER A 23 -3.76 -1.06 -7.09
CA SER A 23 -2.91 -2.19 -7.43
C SER A 23 -1.45 -1.82 -7.22
N SER A 24 -1.02 -0.69 -7.80
CA SER A 24 0.36 -0.22 -7.69
C SER A 24 0.79 -0.05 -6.23
N PHE A 25 -0.09 0.48 -5.38
CA PHE A 25 0.18 0.64 -3.96
C PHE A 25 0.39 -0.69 -3.21
N LEU A 26 -0.48 -1.67 -3.47
CA LEU A 26 -0.39 -2.99 -2.86
C LEU A 26 0.80 -3.78 -3.40
N SER A 27 1.14 -3.62 -4.68
CA SER A 27 2.31 -4.23 -5.32
C SER A 27 3.61 -3.69 -4.73
N VAL A 28 3.75 -2.37 -4.57
CA VAL A 28 4.95 -1.76 -3.96
C VAL A 28 5.18 -2.29 -2.54
N LEU A 29 4.14 -2.36 -1.71
CA LEU A 29 4.25 -2.95 -0.36
C LEU A 29 4.48 -4.47 -0.36
N LEU A 30 4.15 -5.17 -1.44
CA LEU A 30 4.44 -6.60 -1.58
C LEU A 30 5.91 -6.83 -1.94
N GLU A 31 6.47 -5.97 -2.79
CA GLU A 31 7.85 -6.05 -3.28
C GLU A 31 8.86 -5.52 -2.26
N ASN A 32 8.62 -4.33 -1.70
CA ASN A 32 9.54 -3.66 -0.78
C ASN A 32 9.36 -4.12 0.68
N GLY A 33 8.24 -4.77 0.98
CA GLY A 33 7.86 -5.14 2.35
C GLY A 33 7.26 -3.95 3.12
N PRO A 34 7.33 -3.96 4.46
CA PRO A 34 6.87 -2.84 5.27
C PRO A 34 7.63 -1.56 4.93
N SER A 35 6.91 -0.51 4.52
CA SER A 35 7.52 0.75 4.08
C SER A 35 6.83 1.96 4.68
N SER A 36 7.57 3.05 4.83
CA SER A 36 7.06 4.34 5.29
C SER A 36 6.19 5.02 4.22
N ILE A 37 5.41 6.03 4.63
CA ILE A 37 4.64 6.87 3.68
C ILE A 37 5.59 7.56 2.69
N GLU A 38 6.75 7.99 3.17
CA GLU A 38 7.81 8.66 2.41
C GLU A 38 8.33 7.79 1.28
N GLU A 39 8.69 6.55 1.58
CA GLU A 39 9.20 5.58 0.61
C GLU A 39 8.14 5.26 -0.43
N VAL A 40 6.92 4.92 0.00
CA VAL A 40 5.82 4.59 -0.92
C VAL A 40 5.45 5.79 -1.81
N ALA A 41 5.49 7.01 -1.29
CA ALA A 41 5.25 8.22 -2.08
C ALA A 41 6.33 8.43 -3.15
N THR A 42 7.58 8.14 -2.81
CA THR A 42 8.74 8.25 -3.70
C THR A 42 8.65 7.20 -4.80
N ASP A 43 8.42 5.94 -4.45
CA ASP A 43 8.36 4.83 -5.41
C ASP A 43 7.20 5.02 -6.41
N LEU A 44 6.04 5.44 -5.90
CA LEU A 44 4.86 5.66 -6.74
C LEU A 44 4.84 7.02 -7.44
N HIS A 45 5.80 7.91 -7.16
CA HIS A 45 5.85 9.28 -7.70
C HIS A 45 4.54 10.07 -7.45
N VAL A 46 3.93 9.89 -6.27
CA VAL A 46 2.68 10.56 -5.89
C VAL A 46 2.84 11.39 -4.62
N PRO A 47 2.00 12.42 -4.40
CA PRO A 47 2.03 13.18 -3.16
C PRO A 47 1.76 12.30 -1.93
N LYS A 48 2.43 12.59 -0.80
CA LYS A 48 2.21 11.92 0.50
C LYS A 48 0.73 11.94 0.92
N SER A 49 0.00 13.00 0.60
CA SER A 49 -1.44 13.10 0.88
C SER A 49 -2.26 12.02 0.18
N THR A 50 -1.90 11.65 -1.04
CA THR A 50 -2.51 10.54 -1.80
C THR A 50 -2.18 9.20 -1.14
N VAL A 51 -0.93 8.99 -0.73
CA VAL A 51 -0.51 7.78 0.01
C VAL A 51 -1.30 7.65 1.30
N ILE A 52 -1.46 8.72 2.08
CA ILE A 52 -2.25 8.72 3.32
C ILE A 52 -3.71 8.37 3.05
N LYS A 53 -4.31 8.96 2.01
CA LYS A 53 -5.70 8.68 1.63
C LYS A 53 -5.90 7.22 1.23
N ASN A 54 -5.00 6.68 0.42
CA ASN A 54 -5.03 5.27 0.01
C ASN A 54 -4.77 4.33 1.19
N ALA A 55 -3.77 4.64 2.02
CA ALA A 55 -3.45 3.86 3.20
C ALA A 55 -4.64 3.78 4.17
N ARG A 56 -5.34 4.90 4.41
CA ARG A 56 -6.58 4.91 5.22
C ARG A 56 -7.67 4.03 4.62
N ARG A 57 -7.90 4.11 3.30
CA ARG A 57 -8.93 3.32 2.62
C ARG A 57 -8.61 1.82 2.64
N LEU A 58 -7.38 1.44 2.29
CA LEU A 58 -6.91 0.05 2.29
C LEU A 58 -6.86 -0.53 3.70
N SER A 59 -6.55 0.29 4.71
CA SER A 59 -6.59 -0.11 6.11
C SER A 59 -8.03 -0.36 6.58
N LYS A 60 -8.99 0.49 6.19
CA LYS A 60 -10.43 0.24 6.45
C LYS A 60 -10.93 -1.02 5.75
N ALA A 61 -10.39 -1.35 4.57
CA ALA A 61 -10.69 -2.59 3.86
C ALA A 61 -9.97 -3.82 4.44
N GLY A 62 -9.16 -3.66 5.50
CA GLY A 62 -8.42 -4.75 6.12
C GLY A 62 -7.27 -5.30 5.28
N LEU A 63 -6.80 -4.55 4.28
CA LEU A 63 -5.73 -4.98 3.37
C LEU A 63 -4.35 -4.60 3.89
N ILE A 64 -4.22 -3.44 4.55
CA ILE A 64 -2.95 -3.01 5.14
C ILE A 64 -3.08 -2.71 6.63
N ARG A 65 -1.97 -2.89 7.35
CA ARG A 65 -1.78 -2.44 8.74
C ARG A 65 -0.88 -1.20 8.76
N ARG A 66 -1.16 -0.36 9.75
CA ARG A 66 -0.37 0.83 10.09
C ARG A 66 0.29 0.53 11.43
N GLU A 67 1.61 0.46 11.44
CA GLU A 67 2.42 0.24 12.64
C GLU A 67 3.10 1.57 12.99
N GLU A 68 3.20 1.92 14.28
CA GLU A 68 3.86 3.17 14.70
C GLU A 68 5.38 3.06 14.57
#